data_AF-A0A929M1P4-F1
#
_entry.id   AF-A0A929M1P4-F1
#
_cell.length_a   1.000
_cell.length_b   1.000
_cell.length_c   1.000
_cell.angle_alpha   90.00
_cell.angle_beta   90.00
_cell.angle_gamma   90.00
#
_symmetry.space_group_name_H-M   'P 1'
#
loop_
_entity.id
_entity.type
_entity.pdbx_description
1 polymer ?
#
loop_
_entity_poly.entity_id
_entity_poly.type
_entity_poly.pdbx_seq_one_letter_code
_entity_poly.pdbx_strand_id
1 'polypeptide(L)'
;MSTMTETLCTLFALDRNIKLFVDYFPQMVIIFALISFGGWVYETIYCSIVEGEFTKRGFLFGPSCPIYGIGALAVWLVLGQISNPLVVFIIGGFLATVIEYSTGLFLERRFKKKWWDYSMFKFNLHGRICPQASAVFGAFSVTSVFVLVPSMLDILMIFSKHIISVVAFIVATLYFLDTVASLLWNGPTTHHKVEAAAQDASLRIEEATQNASQKVSAAAQSASQKANAAAQTATLIASQKAQEVSQKVQVTKQKLDNTTQKVKDRLPGSFPWDN
;
A
#
# COMPACT_ATOMS: atom_id res chain seq x y z
N MET A 1 -34.71 -38.09 -27.85
CA MET A 1 -33.54 -38.83 -28.40
C MET A 1 -32.30 -37.93 -28.59
N SER A 2 -32.44 -36.60 -28.83
CA SER A 2 -31.29 -35.69 -28.96
C SER A 2 -30.58 -35.35 -27.63
N THR A 3 -31.29 -35.22 -26.51
CA THR A 3 -30.68 -34.88 -25.21
C THR A 3 -29.72 -35.94 -24.67
N MET A 4 -30.04 -37.22 -24.82
CA MET A 4 -29.15 -38.32 -24.40
C MET A 4 -27.91 -38.40 -25.28
N THR A 5 -28.04 -38.20 -26.59
CA THR A 5 -26.92 -38.21 -27.53
C THR A 5 -26.01 -36.99 -27.34
N GLU A 6 -26.57 -35.80 -27.11
CA GLU A 6 -25.80 -34.60 -26.75
C GLU A 6 -25.03 -34.79 -25.44
N THR A 7 -25.67 -35.34 -24.41
CA THR A 7 -25.03 -35.60 -23.11
C THR A 7 -23.87 -36.58 -23.27
N LEU A 8 -24.07 -37.67 -24.01
CA LEU A 8 -23.01 -38.65 -24.30
C LEU A 8 -21.85 -38.01 -25.11
N CYS A 9 -22.15 -37.21 -26.13
CA CYS A 9 -21.14 -36.49 -26.89
C CYS A 9 -20.32 -35.52 -26.01
N THR A 10 -20.97 -34.80 -25.09
CA THR A 10 -20.25 -33.93 -24.14
C THR A 10 -19.39 -34.71 -23.16
N LEU A 11 -19.85 -35.88 -22.68
CA LEU A 11 -19.08 -36.76 -21.82
C LEU A 11 -17.84 -37.32 -22.55
N PHE A 12 -18.00 -37.77 -23.80
CA PHE A 12 -16.86 -38.22 -24.63
C PHE A 12 -15.89 -37.07 -24.96
N ALA A 13 -16.38 -35.86 -25.17
CA ALA A 13 -15.55 -34.68 -25.39
C ALA A 13 -14.72 -34.32 -24.14
N LEU A 14 -15.34 -34.36 -22.96
CA LEU A 14 -14.66 -34.14 -21.68
C LEU A 14 -13.63 -35.24 -21.41
N ASP A 15 -13.96 -36.50 -21.65
CA ASP A 15 -13.04 -37.63 -21.52
C ASP A 15 -11.79 -37.46 -22.39
N ARG A 16 -11.97 -37.03 -23.64
CA ARG A 16 -10.84 -36.69 -24.53
C ARG A 16 -9.98 -35.56 -23.97
N ASN A 17 -10.58 -34.48 -23.48
CA ASN A 17 -9.83 -33.38 -22.90
C ASN A 17 -9.07 -33.80 -21.63
N ILE A 18 -9.67 -34.64 -20.80
CA ILE A 18 -9.00 -35.21 -19.61
C ILE A 18 -7.80 -36.06 -20.05
N LYS A 19 -7.97 -36.91 -21.06
CA LYS A 19 -6.87 -37.70 -21.59
C LYS A 19 -5.72 -36.82 -22.09
N LEU A 20 -6.02 -35.79 -22.89
CA LEU A 20 -5.02 -34.81 -23.34
C LEU A 20 -4.36 -34.08 -22.16
N PHE A 21 -5.14 -33.68 -21.16
CA PHE A 21 -4.61 -33.01 -19.97
C PHE A 21 -3.61 -33.90 -19.22
N VAL A 22 -3.91 -35.20 -19.08
CA VAL A 22 -3.02 -36.16 -18.42
C VAL A 22 -1.78 -36.44 -19.27
N ASP A 23 -1.95 -36.67 -20.58
CA ASP A 23 -0.85 -36.97 -21.51
C ASP A 23 0.15 -35.80 -21.61
N TYR A 24 -0.34 -34.57 -21.49
CA TYR A 24 0.44 -33.32 -21.56
C TYR A 24 0.50 -32.58 -20.21
N PHE A 25 0.42 -33.31 -19.09
CA PHE A 25 0.37 -32.70 -17.76
C PHE A 25 1.52 -31.72 -17.47
N PRO A 26 2.80 -32.02 -17.79
CA PRO A 26 3.89 -31.05 -17.62
C PRO A 26 3.68 -29.74 -18.39
N GLN A 27 3.16 -29.81 -19.63
CA GLN A 27 2.83 -28.63 -20.42
C GLN A 27 1.70 -27.85 -19.75
N MET A 28 0.67 -28.53 -19.25
CA MET A 28 -0.46 -27.89 -18.55
C MET A 28 -0.01 -27.12 -17.30
N VAL A 29 0.98 -27.63 -16.56
CA VAL A 29 1.59 -26.91 -15.42
C VAL A 29 2.26 -25.61 -15.87
N ILE A 30 2.98 -25.63 -17.00
CA ILE A 30 3.64 -24.44 -17.54
C ILE A 30 2.61 -23.44 -18.08
N ILE A 31 1.60 -23.93 -18.82
CA ILE A 31 0.48 -23.11 -19.34
C ILE A 31 -0.27 -22.44 -18.18
N PHE A 32 -0.59 -23.19 -17.13
CA PHE A 32 -1.17 -22.66 -15.89
C PHE A 32 -0.33 -21.48 -15.36
N ALA A 33 0.98 -21.67 -15.24
CA ALA A 33 1.86 -20.65 -14.70
C ALA A 33 1.96 -19.41 -15.59
N LEU A 34 2.06 -19.59 -16.91
CA LEU A 34 2.14 -18.49 -17.87
C LEU A 34 0.86 -17.67 -17.91
N ILE A 35 -0.30 -18.33 -17.92
CA ILE A 35 -1.60 -17.65 -17.91
C ILE A 35 -1.81 -16.93 -16.57
N SER A 36 -1.42 -17.54 -15.44
CA SER A 36 -1.51 -16.90 -14.12
C SER A 36 -0.60 -15.68 -13.99
N PHE A 37 0.60 -15.72 -14.59
CA PHE A 37 1.49 -14.56 -14.71
C PHE A 37 0.88 -13.48 -15.60
N GLY A 38 0.32 -13.84 -16.75
CA GLY A 38 -0.36 -12.88 -17.65
C GLY A 38 -1.55 -12.18 -16.97
N GLY A 39 -2.35 -12.92 -16.21
CA GLY A 39 -3.42 -12.36 -15.39
C GLY A 39 -2.90 -11.39 -14.33
N TRP A 40 -1.79 -11.71 -13.67
CA TRP A 40 -1.14 -10.79 -12.74
C TRP A 40 -0.64 -9.50 -13.41
N VAL A 41 -0.03 -9.61 -14.59
CA VAL A 41 0.40 -8.43 -15.37
C VAL A 41 -0.80 -7.56 -15.73
N TYR A 42 -1.88 -8.18 -16.24
CA TYR A 42 -3.12 -7.47 -16.57
C TYR A 42 -3.68 -6.72 -15.35
N GLU A 43 -3.87 -7.39 -14.21
CA GLU A 43 -4.43 -6.77 -13.02
C GLU A 43 -3.52 -5.68 -12.44
N THR A 44 -2.21 -5.93 -12.40
CA THR A 44 -1.24 -4.98 -11.87
C THR A 44 -1.23 -3.72 -12.72
N ILE A 45 -1.22 -3.83 -14.06
CA ILE A 45 -1.29 -2.68 -14.96
C ILE A 45 -2.63 -1.95 -14.80
N TYR A 46 -3.75 -2.66 -14.84
CA TYR A 46 -5.08 -2.07 -14.75
C TYR A 46 -5.25 -1.30 -13.44
N CYS A 47 -4.94 -1.93 -12.29
CA CYS A 47 -5.09 -1.28 -10.99
C CYS A 47 -4.08 -0.15 -10.81
N SER A 48 -2.85 -0.29 -11.31
CA SER A 48 -1.86 0.79 -11.19
C SER A 48 -2.25 2.04 -11.99
N ILE A 49 -2.90 1.87 -13.15
CA ILE A 49 -3.43 2.99 -13.93
C ILE A 49 -4.61 3.64 -13.20
N VAL A 50 -5.52 2.84 -12.63
CA VAL A 50 -6.71 3.34 -11.93
C VAL A 50 -6.36 4.05 -10.62
N GLU A 51 -5.40 3.52 -9.87
CA GLU A 51 -4.98 4.05 -8.56
C GLU A 51 -3.89 5.12 -8.67
N GLY A 52 -3.18 5.20 -9.80
CA GLY A 52 -2.12 6.18 -10.05
C GLY A 52 -0.78 5.86 -9.39
N GLU A 53 -0.66 4.68 -8.76
CA GLU A 53 0.55 4.17 -8.14
C GLU A 53 0.76 2.69 -8.46
N PHE A 54 1.98 2.17 -8.27
CA PHE A 54 2.23 0.76 -8.54
C PHE A 54 1.57 -0.12 -7.46
N THR A 55 0.49 -0.80 -7.84
CA THR A 55 -0.26 -1.67 -6.94
C THR A 55 -0.06 -3.12 -7.30
N LYS A 56 0.72 -3.83 -6.47
CA LYS A 56 0.87 -5.28 -6.58
C LYS A 56 -0.47 -5.97 -6.28
N ARG A 57 -0.99 -6.74 -7.25
CA ARG A 57 -2.19 -7.56 -7.09
C ARG A 57 -1.85 -9.03 -6.87
N GLY A 58 -2.87 -9.80 -6.48
CA GLY A 58 -2.77 -11.24 -6.29
C GLY A 58 -2.66 -11.71 -4.84
N PHE A 59 -2.93 -13.00 -4.64
CA PHE A 59 -2.80 -13.67 -3.34
C PHE A 59 -1.36 -14.06 -3.01
N LEU A 60 -0.58 -14.39 -4.04
CA LEU A 60 0.78 -14.90 -3.91
C LEU A 60 1.81 -13.78 -3.74
N PHE A 61 2.99 -14.13 -3.22
CA PHE A 61 4.13 -13.21 -3.16
C PHE A 61 4.76 -13.00 -4.54
N GLY A 62 4.83 -14.04 -5.35
CA GLY A 62 5.30 -13.97 -6.72
C GLY A 62 4.33 -13.22 -7.63
N PRO A 63 4.78 -12.86 -8.85
CA PRO A 63 3.99 -12.15 -9.84
C PRO A 63 2.96 -13.09 -10.50
N SER A 64 2.00 -13.60 -9.74
CA SER A 64 1.03 -14.57 -10.24
C SER A 64 -0.34 -14.40 -9.60
N CYS A 65 -1.37 -14.53 -10.44
CA CYS A 65 -2.76 -14.64 -10.03
C CYS A 65 -3.29 -16.03 -10.46
N PRO A 66 -3.17 -17.06 -9.59
CA PRO A 66 -3.53 -18.45 -9.91
C PRO A 66 -4.95 -18.64 -10.45
N ILE A 67 -5.87 -17.76 -10.09
CA ILE A 67 -7.27 -17.84 -10.53
C ILE A 67 -7.40 -17.77 -12.05
N TYR A 68 -6.54 -17.03 -12.75
CA TYR A 68 -6.56 -16.96 -14.22
C TYR A 68 -6.11 -18.28 -14.84
N GLY A 69 -5.03 -18.88 -14.35
CA GLY A 69 -4.56 -20.18 -14.83
C GLY A 69 -5.55 -21.30 -14.53
N ILE A 70 -6.10 -21.34 -13.31
CA ILE A 70 -7.14 -22.31 -12.92
C ILE A 70 -8.37 -22.14 -13.80
N GLY A 71 -8.86 -20.90 -13.97
CA GLY A 71 -10.02 -20.59 -14.79
C GLY A 71 -9.83 -21.00 -16.25
N ALA A 72 -8.70 -20.60 -16.86
CA ALA A 72 -8.36 -20.94 -18.24
C ALA A 72 -8.31 -22.45 -18.47
N LEU A 73 -7.61 -23.20 -17.62
CA LEU A 73 -7.51 -24.66 -17.76
C LEU A 73 -8.82 -25.36 -17.46
N ALA A 74 -9.60 -24.90 -16.48
CA ALA A 74 -10.92 -25.47 -16.19
C ALA A 74 -11.88 -25.28 -17.37
N VAL A 75 -11.93 -24.08 -17.94
CA VAL A 75 -12.73 -23.79 -19.13
C VAL A 75 -12.26 -24.63 -20.32
N TRP A 76 -10.95 -24.71 -20.58
CA TRP A 76 -10.42 -25.54 -21.67
C TRP A 76 -10.72 -27.02 -21.47
N LEU A 77 -10.62 -27.54 -20.24
CA LEU A 77 -10.93 -28.93 -19.93
C LEU A 77 -12.40 -29.24 -20.24
N VAL A 78 -13.33 -28.35 -19.89
CA VAL A 78 -14.77 -28.56 -20.08
C VAL A 78 -15.21 -28.26 -21.52
N LEU A 79 -14.65 -27.23 -22.16
CA LEU A 79 -15.16 -26.65 -23.41
C LEU A 79 -14.19 -26.73 -24.58
N GLY A 80 -13.02 -27.34 -24.43
CA GLY A 80 -11.97 -27.39 -25.46
C GLY A 80 -12.36 -28.04 -26.79
N GLN A 81 -13.43 -28.84 -26.81
CA GLN A 81 -13.96 -29.47 -28.04
C GLN A 81 -15.17 -28.72 -28.63
N ILE A 82 -15.62 -27.65 -27.98
CA ILE A 82 -16.78 -26.87 -28.44
C ILE A 82 -16.31 -25.86 -29.50
N SER A 83 -16.81 -26.00 -30.72
CA SER A 83 -16.42 -25.13 -31.84
C SER A 83 -17.13 -23.77 -31.85
N ASN A 84 -18.26 -23.64 -31.15
CA ASN A 84 -19.05 -22.41 -31.17
C ASN A 84 -18.54 -21.41 -30.10
N PRO A 85 -17.96 -20.26 -30.50
CA PRO A 85 -17.40 -19.29 -29.55
C PRO A 85 -18.45 -18.63 -28.67
N LEU A 86 -19.71 -18.49 -29.12
CA LEU A 86 -20.78 -17.94 -28.29
C LEU A 86 -21.13 -18.89 -27.14
N VAL A 87 -21.13 -20.21 -27.40
CA VAL A 87 -21.35 -21.22 -26.35
C VAL A 87 -20.20 -21.19 -25.34
N VAL A 88 -18.95 -21.08 -25.82
CA VAL A 88 -17.77 -20.94 -24.94
C VAL A 88 -17.83 -19.66 -24.12
N PHE A 89 -18.27 -18.54 -24.71
CA PHE A 89 -18.44 -17.28 -23.99
C PHE A 89 -19.45 -17.41 -22.84
N ILE A 90 -20.63 -17.99 -23.11
CA ILE A 90 -21.71 -18.10 -22.11
C ILE A 90 -21.35 -19.11 -21.02
N ILE A 91 -20.99 -20.35 -21.40
CA ILE A 91 -20.71 -21.41 -20.43
C ILE A 91 -19.38 -21.17 -19.73
N GLY A 92 -18.36 -20.71 -20.45
CA GLY A 92 -17.05 -20.37 -19.89
C GLY A 92 -17.13 -19.17 -18.95
N GLY A 93 -17.85 -18.12 -19.33
CA GLY A 93 -18.13 -16.98 -18.45
C GLY A 93 -18.87 -17.40 -17.18
N PHE A 94 -19.86 -18.28 -17.28
CA PHE A 94 -20.54 -18.85 -16.12
C PHE A 94 -19.59 -19.66 -15.22
N LEU A 95 -18.79 -20.56 -15.80
CA LEU A 95 -17.82 -21.38 -15.05
C LEU A 95 -16.79 -20.50 -14.33
N ALA A 96 -16.23 -19.51 -15.03
CA ALA A 96 -15.29 -18.55 -14.46
C ALA A 96 -15.94 -17.74 -13.32
N THR A 97 -17.20 -17.34 -13.46
CA THR A 97 -17.95 -16.64 -12.41
C THR A 97 -18.14 -17.52 -11.17
N VAL A 98 -18.40 -18.82 -11.33
CA VAL A 98 -18.49 -19.78 -10.21
C VAL A 98 -17.13 -19.91 -9.51
N ILE A 99 -16.04 -20.03 -10.27
CA ILE A 99 -14.67 -20.09 -9.73
C ILE A 99 -14.34 -18.80 -8.97
N GLU A 100 -14.63 -17.63 -9.55
CA GLU A 100 -14.43 -16.33 -8.92
C GLU A 100 -15.20 -16.22 -7.61
N TYR A 101 -16.52 -16.48 -7.64
CA TYR A 101 -17.33 -16.40 -6.43
C TYR A 101 -16.85 -17.34 -5.32
N SER A 102 -16.56 -18.60 -5.67
CA SER A 102 -16.12 -19.62 -4.70
C SER A 102 -14.76 -19.28 -4.09
N THR A 103 -13.83 -18.78 -4.90
CA THR A 103 -12.49 -18.38 -4.47
C THR A 103 -12.55 -17.14 -3.59
N GLY A 104 -13.31 -16.12 -4.01
CA GLY A 104 -13.53 -14.91 -3.21
C GLY A 104 -14.16 -15.24 -1.85
N LEU A 105 -15.16 -16.12 -1.83
CA LEU A 105 -15.81 -16.57 -0.60
C LEU A 105 -14.85 -17.35 0.32
N PHE A 106 -14.04 -18.25 -0.24
CA PHE A 106 -13.05 -19.03 0.51
C PHE A 106 -12.01 -18.10 1.15
N LEU A 107 -11.41 -17.22 0.34
CA LEU A 107 -10.39 -16.29 0.79
C LEU A 107 -10.92 -15.34 1.87
N GLU A 108 -12.12 -14.78 1.67
CA GLU A 108 -12.75 -13.90 2.65
C GLU A 108 -13.07 -14.62 3.97
N ARG A 109 -13.59 -15.86 3.91
CA ARG A 109 -13.87 -16.63 5.13
C ARG A 109 -12.61 -16.96 5.91
N ARG A 110 -11.54 -17.36 5.20
CA ARG A 110 -10.30 -17.84 5.77
C ARG A 110 -9.40 -16.71 6.28
N PHE A 111 -9.39 -15.56 5.62
CA PHE A 111 -8.45 -14.47 5.89
C PHE A 111 -9.10 -13.15 6.29
N LYS A 112 -10.44 -13.08 6.30
CA LYS A 112 -11.22 -11.88 6.67
C LYS A 112 -10.87 -10.63 5.84
N LYS A 113 -10.37 -10.84 4.62
CA LYS A 113 -9.99 -9.80 3.67
C LYS A 113 -10.61 -10.09 2.30
N LYS A 114 -10.94 -9.04 1.55
CA LYS A 114 -11.31 -9.13 0.13
C LYS A 114 -10.08 -8.87 -0.73
N TRP A 115 -9.87 -9.71 -1.75
CA TRP A 115 -8.81 -9.52 -2.75
C TRP A 115 -9.27 -8.68 -3.94
N TRP A 116 -10.58 -8.66 -4.19
CA TRP A 116 -11.24 -7.80 -5.15
C TRP A 116 -12.61 -7.41 -4.57
N ASP A 117 -13.15 -6.28 -5.02
CA ASP A 117 -14.46 -5.81 -4.59
C ASP A 117 -15.21 -5.13 -5.75
N TYR A 118 -16.31 -5.75 -6.17
CA TYR A 118 -17.22 -5.22 -7.18
C TYR A 118 -18.46 -4.54 -6.59
N SER A 119 -18.46 -4.17 -5.31
CA SER A 119 -19.64 -3.55 -4.65
C SER A 119 -20.14 -2.28 -5.35
N MET A 120 -19.25 -1.57 -6.05
CA MET A 120 -19.57 -0.37 -6.83
C MET A 120 -20.28 -0.66 -8.17
N PHE A 121 -20.27 -1.91 -8.64
CA PHE A 121 -20.90 -2.30 -9.90
C PHE A 121 -22.35 -2.74 -9.70
N LYS A 122 -23.22 -2.39 -10.66
CA LYS A 122 -24.63 -2.81 -10.66
C LYS A 122 -24.76 -4.32 -10.76
N PHE A 123 -25.76 -4.89 -10.09
CA PHE A 123 -26.03 -6.33 -10.04
C PHE A 123 -24.87 -7.19 -9.50
N ASN A 124 -23.99 -6.60 -8.68
CA ASN A 124 -22.98 -7.38 -7.98
C ASN A 124 -23.64 -8.34 -6.97
N LEU A 125 -23.00 -9.48 -6.73
CA LEU A 125 -23.41 -10.42 -5.68
C LEU A 125 -22.39 -10.38 -4.54
N HIS A 126 -22.77 -9.76 -3.42
CA HIS A 126 -21.92 -9.54 -2.23
C HIS A 126 -20.57 -8.86 -2.53
N GLY A 127 -20.48 -8.11 -3.64
CA GLY A 127 -19.23 -7.53 -4.14
C GLY A 127 -18.20 -8.55 -4.66
N ARG A 128 -18.54 -9.84 -4.80
CA ARG A 128 -17.57 -10.88 -5.23
C ARG A 128 -17.56 -11.13 -6.73
N ILE A 129 -18.69 -10.93 -7.39
CA ILE A 129 -18.88 -11.07 -8.84
C ILE A 129 -19.81 -9.98 -9.33
N CYS A 130 -19.74 -9.64 -10.62
CA CYS A 130 -20.72 -8.78 -11.30
C CYS A 130 -20.83 -9.16 -12.78
N PRO A 131 -21.95 -8.86 -13.46
CA PRO A 131 -22.14 -9.24 -14.87
C PRO A 131 -21.07 -8.68 -15.82
N GLN A 132 -20.54 -7.49 -15.54
CA GLN A 132 -19.47 -6.88 -16.33
C GLN A 132 -18.18 -7.70 -16.26
N ALA A 133 -17.77 -8.10 -15.04
CA ALA A 133 -16.61 -8.98 -14.85
C ALA A 133 -16.86 -10.36 -15.48
N SER A 134 -18.05 -10.93 -15.30
CA SER A 134 -18.44 -12.20 -15.93
C SER A 134 -18.35 -12.15 -17.46
N ALA A 135 -18.71 -11.02 -18.09
CA ALA A 135 -18.59 -10.84 -19.53
C ALA A 135 -17.12 -10.77 -19.99
N VAL A 136 -16.26 -10.10 -19.23
CA VAL A 136 -14.81 -10.08 -19.48
C VAL A 136 -14.24 -11.50 -19.37
N PHE A 137 -14.62 -12.26 -18.35
CA PHE A 137 -14.20 -13.66 -18.22
C PHE A 137 -14.81 -14.57 -19.30
N GLY A 138 -16.00 -14.28 -19.81
CA GLY A 138 -16.57 -14.94 -20.97
C GLY A 138 -15.71 -14.73 -22.22
N ALA A 139 -15.28 -13.50 -22.48
CA ALA A 139 -14.37 -13.19 -23.58
C ALA A 139 -13.00 -13.87 -23.39
N PHE A 140 -12.46 -13.83 -22.16
CA PHE A 140 -11.22 -14.51 -21.82
C PHE A 140 -11.34 -16.04 -21.99
N SER A 141 -12.49 -16.63 -21.70
CA SER A 141 -12.78 -18.05 -21.91
C SER A 141 -12.67 -18.44 -23.38
N VAL A 142 -13.24 -17.63 -24.28
CA VAL A 142 -13.12 -17.83 -25.73
C VAL A 142 -11.65 -17.76 -26.15
N THR A 143 -10.95 -16.69 -25.75
CA THR A 143 -9.52 -16.52 -26.07
C THR A 143 -8.67 -17.67 -25.52
N SER A 144 -8.98 -18.15 -24.32
CA SER A 144 -8.27 -19.26 -23.71
C SER A 144 -8.45 -20.57 -24.48
N VAL A 145 -9.69 -20.89 -24.85
CA VAL A 145 -10.05 -22.14 -25.55
C VAL A 145 -9.50 -22.19 -26.97
N PHE A 146 -9.66 -21.12 -27.73
CA PHE A 146 -9.32 -21.12 -29.17
C PHE A 146 -7.91 -20.63 -29.48
N VAL A 147 -7.26 -19.90 -28.56
CA VAL A 147 -5.98 -19.26 -28.83
C VAL A 147 -4.93 -19.66 -27.78
N LEU A 148 -5.09 -19.27 -26.52
CA LEU A 148 -4.00 -19.36 -25.55
C LEU A 148 -3.55 -20.81 -25.30
N VAL A 149 -4.47 -21.69 -24.89
CA VAL A 149 -4.09 -23.06 -24.53
C VAL A 149 -3.59 -23.84 -25.75
N PRO A 150 -4.27 -23.84 -26.92
CA PRO A 150 -3.75 -24.50 -28.12
C PRO A 150 -2.39 -23.97 -28.56
N SER A 151 -2.23 -22.63 -28.69
CA SER A 151 -0.96 -22.05 -29.15
C SER A 151 0.19 -22.32 -28.18
N MET A 152 -0.04 -22.24 -26.87
CA MET A 152 1.00 -22.56 -25.89
C MET A 152 1.34 -24.06 -25.91
N LEU A 153 0.35 -24.94 -26.09
CA LEU A 153 0.59 -26.37 -26.18
C LEU A 153 1.45 -26.69 -27.42
N ASP A 154 1.11 -26.14 -28.57
CA ASP A 154 1.88 -26.31 -29.82
C ASP A 154 3.33 -25.85 -29.66
N ILE A 155 3.55 -24.69 -29.03
CA ILE A 155 4.90 -24.17 -28.74
C ILE A 155 5.66 -25.11 -27.80
N LEU A 156 5.02 -25.57 -26.72
CA LEU A 156 5.66 -26.44 -25.73
C LEU A 156 5.97 -27.84 -26.29
N MET A 157 5.22 -28.29 -27.30
CA MET A 157 5.48 -29.55 -28.00
C MET A 157 6.74 -29.54 -28.89
N ILE A 158 7.32 -28.36 -29.17
CA ILE A 158 8.59 -28.23 -29.90
C ILE A 158 9.76 -28.75 -29.05
N PHE A 159 9.65 -28.65 -27.73
CA PHE A 159 10.72 -29.00 -26.81
C PHE A 159 10.70 -30.49 -26.43
N SER A 160 11.84 -31.01 -26.00
CA SER A 160 11.92 -32.40 -25.54
C SER A 160 11.09 -32.62 -24.27
N LYS A 161 10.48 -33.81 -24.16
CA LYS A 161 9.67 -34.19 -22.99
C LYS A 161 10.43 -34.05 -21.67
N HIS A 162 11.74 -34.33 -21.68
CA HIS A 162 12.57 -34.21 -20.50
C HIS A 162 12.70 -32.74 -20.04
N ILE A 163 13.00 -31.81 -20.96
CA ILE A 163 13.11 -30.38 -20.65
C ILE A 163 11.79 -29.85 -20.07
N ILE A 164 10.67 -30.13 -20.74
CA ILE A 164 9.35 -29.69 -20.27
C ILE A 164 9.06 -30.25 -18.88
N SER A 165 9.37 -31.53 -18.62
CA SER A 165 9.13 -32.15 -17.31
C SER A 165 9.96 -31.50 -16.19
N VAL A 166 11.23 -31.21 -16.45
CA VAL A 166 12.11 -30.53 -15.47
C VAL A 166 11.61 -29.12 -15.19
N VAL A 167 11.28 -28.35 -16.24
CA VAL A 167 10.74 -26.98 -16.08
C VAL A 167 9.41 -27.00 -15.32
N ALA A 168 8.49 -27.90 -15.69
CA ALA A 168 7.22 -28.07 -15.00
C ALA A 168 7.40 -28.39 -13.51
N PHE A 169 8.36 -29.28 -13.18
CA PHE A 169 8.68 -29.61 -11.80
C PHE A 169 9.20 -28.41 -11.00
N ILE A 170 10.11 -27.61 -11.58
CA ILE A 170 10.62 -26.39 -10.98
C ILE A 170 9.47 -25.39 -10.75
N VAL A 171 8.66 -25.14 -11.78
CA VAL A 171 7.49 -24.24 -11.71
C VAL A 171 6.52 -24.69 -10.61
N ALA A 172 6.15 -25.97 -10.59
CA ALA A 172 5.25 -26.52 -9.58
C ALA A 172 5.82 -26.36 -8.16
N THR A 173 7.12 -26.61 -7.98
CA THR A 173 7.80 -26.44 -6.69
C THR A 173 7.79 -24.99 -6.24
N LEU A 174 8.11 -24.04 -7.13
CA LEU A 174 8.08 -22.61 -6.81
C LEU A 174 6.67 -22.14 -6.44
N TYR A 175 5.65 -22.56 -7.21
CA TYR A 175 4.25 -22.25 -6.90
C TYR A 175 3.82 -22.82 -5.54
N PHE A 176 4.23 -24.06 -5.23
CA PHE A 176 3.93 -24.68 -3.95
C PHE A 176 4.56 -23.91 -2.79
N LEU A 177 5.86 -23.59 -2.88
CA LEU A 177 6.57 -22.84 -1.86
C LEU A 177 5.97 -21.45 -1.64
N ASP A 178 5.65 -20.72 -2.72
CA ASP A 178 5.01 -19.41 -2.65
C ASP A 178 3.61 -19.50 -2.05
N THR A 179 2.81 -20.49 -2.47
CA THR A 179 1.46 -20.69 -1.91
C THR A 179 1.54 -20.96 -0.41
N VAL A 180 2.45 -21.83 0.03
CA VAL A 180 2.65 -22.11 1.46
C VAL A 180 3.09 -20.84 2.20
N ALA A 181 4.09 -20.12 1.67
CA ALA A 181 4.55 -18.87 2.27
C ALA A 181 3.41 -17.84 2.38
N SER A 182 2.62 -17.68 1.32
CA SER A 182 1.49 -16.74 1.24
C SER A 182 0.35 -17.12 2.19
N LEU A 183 0.05 -18.42 2.31
CA LEU A 183 -0.94 -18.93 3.29
C LEU A 183 -0.50 -18.68 4.73
N LEU A 184 0.79 -18.88 5.04
CA LEU A 184 1.36 -18.64 6.37
C LEU A 184 1.41 -17.15 6.71
N TRP A 185 1.83 -16.32 5.75
CA TRP A 185 1.91 -14.88 5.92
C TRP A 185 0.53 -14.24 6.06
N ASN A 186 -0.40 -14.57 5.16
CA ASN A 186 -1.77 -14.08 5.21
C ASN A 186 -2.60 -14.74 6.32
N GLY A 187 -2.07 -15.76 7.00
CA GLY A 187 -2.73 -16.45 8.10
C GLY A 187 -3.10 -15.52 9.27
N PRO A 188 -4.15 -15.88 10.06
CA PRO A 188 -4.74 -15.00 11.08
C PRO A 188 -3.77 -14.74 12.23
N THR A 189 -2.82 -15.65 12.44
CA THR A 189 -1.83 -15.64 13.52
C THR A 189 -0.64 -14.72 13.24
N THR A 190 -0.36 -14.41 11.97
CA THR A 190 0.86 -13.71 11.57
C THR A 190 0.60 -12.21 11.45
N HIS A 191 -0.48 -11.81 10.75
CA HIS A 191 -0.88 -10.40 10.65
C HIS A 191 -1.13 -9.75 12.01
N HIS A 192 -1.88 -10.40 12.91
CA HIS A 192 -2.13 -9.83 14.24
C HIS A 192 -0.84 -9.66 15.07
N LYS A 193 0.16 -10.53 14.90
CA LYS A 193 1.43 -10.39 15.62
C LYS A 193 2.30 -9.28 15.04
N VAL A 194 2.32 -9.15 13.72
CA VAL A 194 3.08 -8.10 13.03
C VAL A 194 2.43 -6.73 13.23
N GLU A 195 1.11 -6.62 13.13
CA GLU A 195 0.38 -5.38 13.42
C GLU A 195 0.48 -5.00 14.90
N ALA A 196 0.38 -5.96 15.83
CA ALA A 196 0.59 -5.66 17.24
C ALA A 196 2.04 -5.21 17.52
N ALA A 197 3.03 -5.82 16.87
CA ALA A 197 4.42 -5.39 16.98
C ALA A 197 4.66 -4.01 16.34
N ALA A 198 3.99 -3.70 15.23
CA ALA A 198 4.05 -2.39 14.58
C ALA A 198 3.37 -1.31 15.41
N GLN A 199 2.22 -1.61 16.03
CA GLN A 199 1.54 -0.71 16.95
C GLN A 199 2.38 -0.44 18.21
N ASP A 200 2.97 -1.48 18.82
CA ASP A 200 3.90 -1.32 19.95
C ASP A 200 5.11 -0.45 19.56
N ALA A 201 5.68 -0.66 18.37
CA ALA A 201 6.78 0.16 17.88
C ALA A 201 6.36 1.63 17.67
N SER A 202 5.17 1.88 17.12
CA SER A 202 4.67 3.25 16.93
C SER A 202 4.38 3.97 18.25
N LEU A 203 3.83 3.27 19.25
CA LEU A 203 3.61 3.81 20.59
C LEU A 203 4.93 4.20 21.26
N ARG A 204 5.96 3.36 21.15
CA ARG A 204 7.30 3.66 21.69
C ARG A 204 7.96 4.87 21.02
N ILE A 205 7.76 5.03 19.71
CA ILE A 205 8.26 6.21 18.97
C ILE A 205 7.53 7.47 19.42
N GLU A 206 6.23 7.39 19.63
CA GLU A 206 5.42 8.52 20.10
C GLU A 206 5.82 8.93 21.53
N GLU A 207 5.98 7.96 22.45
CA GLU A 207 6.50 8.20 23.80
C GLU A 207 7.91 8.80 23.80
N ALA A 208 8.81 8.30 22.94
CA ALA A 208 10.16 8.83 22.81
C ALA A 208 10.14 10.28 22.27
N THR A 209 9.25 10.57 21.32
CA THR A 209 9.06 11.90 20.73
C THR A 209 8.46 12.87 21.73
N GLN A 210 7.46 12.45 22.51
CA GLN A 210 6.87 13.28 23.56
C GLN A 210 7.88 13.56 24.68
N ASN A 211 8.66 12.57 25.13
CA ASN A 211 9.71 12.76 26.12
C ASN A 211 10.81 13.71 25.62
N ALA A 212 11.23 13.58 24.36
CA ALA A 212 12.19 14.49 23.74
C ALA A 212 11.63 15.92 23.66
N SER A 213 10.37 16.06 23.21
CA SER A 213 9.67 17.35 23.15
C SER A 213 9.53 18.01 24.52
N GLN A 214 9.16 17.24 25.55
CA GLN A 214 9.10 17.73 26.93
C GLN A 214 10.46 18.21 27.42
N LYS A 215 11.55 17.45 27.20
CA LYS A 215 12.90 17.88 27.58
C LYS A 215 13.34 19.15 26.86
N VAL A 216 13.05 19.26 25.56
CA VAL A 216 13.37 20.46 24.77
C VAL A 216 12.55 21.66 25.27
N SER A 217 11.26 21.48 25.54
CA SER A 217 10.40 22.55 26.05
C SER A 217 10.82 23.00 27.46
N ALA A 218 11.21 22.07 28.34
CA ALA A 218 11.72 22.38 29.67
C ALA A 218 13.06 23.13 29.61
N ALA A 219 13.97 22.70 28.70
CA ALA A 219 15.23 23.41 28.47
C ALA A 219 14.99 24.82 27.92
N ALA A 220 14.06 24.98 26.97
CA ALA A 220 13.70 26.28 26.40
C ALA A 220 13.06 27.22 27.45
N GLN A 221 12.16 26.71 28.28
CA GLN A 221 11.57 27.47 29.39
C GLN A 221 12.62 27.90 30.41
N SER A 222 13.55 27.00 30.78
CA SER A 222 14.64 27.32 31.70
C SER A 222 15.58 28.39 31.12
N ALA A 223 15.92 28.29 29.84
CA ALA A 223 16.74 29.29 29.16
C ALA A 223 16.03 30.66 29.09
N SER A 224 14.74 30.68 28.76
CA SER A 224 13.93 31.89 28.73
C SER A 224 13.82 32.55 30.11
N GLN A 225 13.61 31.77 31.17
CA GLN A 225 13.60 32.28 32.55
C GLN A 225 14.95 32.91 32.94
N LYS A 226 16.07 32.26 32.61
CA LYS A 226 17.40 32.82 32.85
C LYS A 226 17.64 34.12 32.08
N ALA A 227 17.23 34.17 30.81
CA ALA A 227 17.34 35.37 29.99
C ALA A 227 16.50 36.53 30.54
N ASN A 228 15.26 36.25 30.96
CA ASN A 228 14.38 37.25 31.58
C ASN A 228 14.93 37.75 32.93
N ALA A 229 15.46 36.85 33.77
CA ALA A 229 16.10 37.23 35.03
C ALA A 229 17.34 38.12 34.79
N ALA A 230 18.16 37.79 33.79
CA ALA A 230 19.30 38.61 33.40
C ALA A 230 18.87 40.00 32.89
N ALA A 231 17.82 40.07 32.05
CA ALA A 231 17.28 41.32 31.55
C ALA A 231 16.70 42.21 32.66
N GLN A 232 15.97 41.62 33.62
CA GLN A 232 15.47 42.33 34.79
C GLN A 232 16.63 42.85 35.66
N THR A 233 17.65 42.03 35.88
CA THR A 233 18.84 42.42 36.66
C THR A 233 19.58 43.57 35.97
N ALA A 234 19.77 43.51 34.65
CA ALA A 234 20.40 44.58 33.88
C ALA A 234 19.59 45.89 33.93
N THR A 235 18.26 45.80 33.84
CA THR A 235 17.36 46.95 33.97
C THR A 235 17.45 47.58 35.35
N LEU A 236 17.53 46.75 36.40
CA LEU A 236 17.64 47.20 37.78
C LEU A 236 18.98 47.92 38.02
N ILE A 237 20.09 47.34 37.54
CA ILE A 237 21.42 47.97 37.58
C ILE A 237 21.44 49.30 36.80
N ALA A 238 20.82 49.35 35.61
CA ALA A 238 20.73 50.57 34.82
C ALA A 238 19.93 51.67 35.56
N SER A 239 18.82 51.30 36.20
CA SER A 239 18.01 52.24 37.00
C SER A 239 18.75 52.76 38.23
N GLN A 240 19.52 51.90 38.92
CA GLN A 240 20.35 52.30 40.05
C GLN A 240 21.46 53.27 39.61
N LYS A 241 22.16 52.97 38.51
CA LYS A 241 23.17 53.88 37.96
C LYS A 241 22.57 55.21 37.52
N ALA A 242 21.38 55.21 36.91
CA ALA A 242 20.70 56.43 36.52
C ALA A 242 20.32 57.30 37.74
N GLN A 243 19.85 56.68 38.83
CA GLN A 243 19.58 57.38 40.10
C GLN A 243 20.86 57.95 40.72
N GLU A 244 21.95 57.18 40.72
CA GLU A 244 23.25 57.62 41.25
C GLU A 244 23.81 58.82 40.45
N VAL A 245 23.69 58.77 39.12
CA VAL A 245 24.07 59.89 38.24
C VAL A 245 23.19 61.11 38.50
N SER A 246 21.87 60.93 38.64
CA SER A 246 20.95 62.03 38.94
C SER A 246 21.28 62.70 40.28
N GLN A 247 21.63 61.93 41.31
CA GLN A 247 22.08 62.45 42.60
C GLN A 247 23.40 63.23 42.45
N LYS A 248 24.38 62.68 41.72
CA LYS A 248 25.66 63.38 41.46
C LYS A 248 25.43 64.70 40.71
N VAL A 249 24.54 64.74 39.72
CA VAL A 249 24.19 65.95 38.98
C VAL A 249 23.52 66.99 39.88
N GLN A 250 22.58 66.59 40.73
CA GLN A 250 21.94 67.51 41.70
C GLN A 250 22.94 68.11 42.70
N VAL A 251 23.85 67.29 43.25
CA VAL A 251 24.92 67.76 44.15
C VAL A 251 25.86 68.72 43.44
N THR A 252 26.19 68.46 42.17
CA THR A 252 27.05 69.32 41.38
C THR A 252 26.37 70.66 41.07
N LYS A 253 25.06 70.63 40.75
CA LYS A 253 24.26 71.83 40.56
C LYS A 253 24.20 72.68 41.82
N GLN A 254 23.93 72.08 42.99
CA GLN A 254 23.98 72.80 44.27
C GLN A 254 25.35 73.41 44.58
N LYS A 255 26.46 72.72 44.27
CA LYS A 255 27.81 73.26 44.42
C LYS A 255 28.05 74.44 43.47
N LEU A 256 27.59 74.34 42.22
CA LEU A 256 27.69 75.41 41.23
C LEU A 256 26.87 76.64 41.66
N ASP A 257 25.64 76.43 42.11
CA ASP A 257 24.75 77.51 42.58
C ASP A 257 25.36 78.20 43.82
N ASN A 258 25.87 77.43 44.79
CA ASN A 258 26.58 77.98 45.96
C ASN A 258 27.85 78.74 45.59
N THR A 259 28.58 78.31 44.56
CA THR A 259 29.78 79.00 44.08
C THR A 259 29.40 80.27 43.34
N THR A 260 28.38 80.21 42.50
CA THR A 260 27.82 81.36 41.77
C THR A 260 27.31 82.42 42.75
N GLN A 261 26.61 82.01 43.80
CA GLN A 261 26.15 82.91 44.87
C GLN A 261 27.32 83.55 45.62
N LYS A 262 28.35 82.77 45.99
CA LYS A 262 29.58 83.32 46.60
C LYS A 262 30.33 84.31 45.70
N VAL A 263 30.33 84.10 44.38
CA VAL A 263 30.91 85.04 43.42
C VAL A 263 30.05 86.30 43.33
N LYS A 264 28.72 86.15 43.33
CA LYS A 264 27.76 87.25 43.31
C LYS A 264 27.87 88.15 44.54
N ASP A 265 28.10 87.57 45.72
CA ASP A 265 28.26 88.31 46.98
C ASP A 265 29.60 89.08 47.08
N ARG A 266 30.56 88.84 46.16
CA ARG A 266 31.88 89.49 46.14
C ARG A 266 32.05 90.55 45.03
N LEU A 267 31.03 90.76 44.20
CA LEU A 267 31.08 91.69 43.07
C LEU A 267 30.25 92.96 43.33
N PRO A 268 30.68 94.14 42.86
CA PRO A 268 29.92 95.39 43.00
C PRO A 268 28.64 95.37 42.16
N GLY A 269 27.60 96.10 42.60
CA GLY A 269 26.24 96.07 42.04
C GLY A 269 26.05 96.52 40.58
N SER A 270 27.12 96.78 39.83
CA SER A 270 27.13 97.14 38.40
C SER A 270 27.39 95.96 37.45
N PHE A 271 27.40 94.71 37.96
CA PHE A 271 27.73 93.52 37.15
C PHE A 271 26.50 92.96 36.40
N PRO A 272 26.57 92.76 35.06
CA PRO A 272 25.44 92.31 34.25
C PRO A 272 25.33 90.78 34.28
N TRP A 273 24.23 90.25 34.82
CA TRP A 273 24.04 88.79 35.02
C TRP A 273 23.24 88.08 33.93
N ASP A 274 22.46 88.82 33.14
CA ASP A 274 21.51 88.22 32.19
C ASP A 274 21.85 88.67 30.77
N ASN A 275 22.49 87.78 30.02
CA ASN A 275 22.55 87.75 28.55
C ASN A 275 22.32 86.32 28.09
#